data_AF-A0A1S2SV35-F1
#
_entry.id   AF-A0A1S2SV35-F1
#
_cell.length_a   1.000
_cell.length_b   1.000
_cell.length_c   1.000
_cell.angle_alpha   90.00
_cell.angle_beta   90.00
_cell.angle_gamma   90.00
#
_symmetry.space_group_name_H-M   'P 1'
#
loop_
_entity.id
_entity.type
_entity.pdbx_description
1 polymer ?
#
loop_
_entity_poly.entity_id
_entity_poly.type
_entity_poly.pdbx_seq_one_letter_code
_entity_poly.pdbx_strand_id
1 'polypeptide(L)'
;MKKQLLAAILTTMGMVGLTYSQNAMFQATPEPTVRQQISETQKQFANCINQTKKSDEAKVVNNELFEIVPKSDHKMNLFTTENKITDEEARALTAYLASTNQCRAISSHFPVPELAGIYQNFYSQVDVVYENLLSRKISIGEANKEKYELMQTAQSQWINYESTHKIN
;
A
#
# COMPACT_ATOMS: atom_id res chain seq x y z
N MET A 1 -1.89 39.66 -84.26
CA MET A 1 -3.11 40.20 -84.92
C MET A 1 -4.33 39.84 -84.05
N LYS A 2 -5.15 40.85 -83.69
CA LYS A 2 -6.64 40.86 -83.48
C LYS A 2 -7.34 39.51 -83.15
N LYS A 3 -8.24 39.33 -82.17
CA LYS A 3 -9.22 40.14 -81.40
C LYS A 3 -9.70 39.25 -80.21
N GLN A 4 -9.80 39.75 -78.98
CA GLN A 4 -11.05 40.05 -78.22
C GLN A 4 -12.30 39.20 -78.57
N LEU A 5 -12.98 38.57 -77.58
CA LEU A 5 -14.10 39.12 -76.79
C LEU A 5 -14.74 38.06 -75.83
N LEU A 6 -15.11 38.56 -74.63
CA LEU A 6 -16.22 38.19 -73.71
C LEU A 6 -16.23 36.79 -73.06
N ALA A 7 -15.97 36.63 -71.76
CA ALA A 7 -16.71 37.09 -70.57
C ALA A 7 -18.05 36.36 -70.33
N ALA A 8 -18.06 35.47 -69.35
CA ALA A 8 -19.23 35.16 -68.53
C ALA A 8 -18.76 35.00 -67.07
N ILE A 9 -19.17 35.97 -66.27
CA ILE A 9 -19.05 36.05 -64.82
C ILE A 9 -19.99 35.01 -64.21
N LEU A 10 -19.53 34.20 -63.25
CA LEU A 10 -20.40 33.78 -62.16
C LEU A 10 -19.60 33.71 -60.85
N THR A 11 -19.99 34.63 -59.98
CA THR A 11 -19.66 34.82 -58.57
C THR A 11 -19.84 33.56 -57.72
N THR A 12 -18.87 33.29 -56.83
CA THR A 12 -19.15 33.09 -55.40
C THR A 12 -17.94 33.51 -54.56
N MET A 13 -18.16 34.52 -53.72
CA MET A 13 -17.30 34.83 -52.58
C MET A 13 -17.37 33.68 -51.57
N GLY A 14 -16.21 33.24 -51.09
CA GLY A 14 -16.08 32.33 -49.97
C GLY A 14 -14.66 32.38 -49.41
N MET A 15 -14.38 33.38 -48.58
CA MET A 15 -13.24 33.32 -47.66
C MET A 15 -13.48 32.16 -46.69
N VAL A 16 -12.61 31.15 -46.69
CA VAL A 16 -12.43 30.29 -45.53
C VAL A 16 -10.94 30.11 -45.32
N GLY A 17 -10.47 30.66 -44.19
CA GLY A 17 -9.09 30.56 -43.76
C GLY A 17 -8.68 29.11 -43.54
N LEU A 18 -7.45 28.81 -43.92
CA LEU A 18 -6.72 27.64 -43.45
C LEU A 18 -6.39 27.86 -41.97
N THR A 19 -7.32 27.50 -41.07
CA THR A 19 -6.97 27.26 -39.67
C THR A 19 -6.52 25.82 -39.54
N TYR A 20 -5.25 25.65 -39.20
CA TYR A 20 -4.67 24.42 -38.71
C TYR A 20 -5.56 23.80 -37.61
N SER A 21 -6.07 22.58 -37.84
CA SER A 21 -6.52 21.73 -36.74
C SER A 21 -5.47 20.65 -36.52
N GLN A 22 -4.52 20.92 -35.62
CA GLN A 22 -3.81 19.84 -34.95
C GLN A 22 -4.83 19.13 -34.06
N ASN A 23 -5.42 18.05 -34.57
CA ASN A 23 -6.03 17.05 -33.71
C ASN A 23 -4.89 16.37 -32.95
N ALA A 24 -4.44 17.00 -31.85
CA ALA A 24 -3.71 16.30 -30.82
C ALA A 24 -4.67 15.24 -30.28
N MET A 25 -4.56 14.02 -30.80
CA MET A 25 -5.21 12.86 -30.20
C MET A 25 -4.66 12.75 -28.77
N PHE A 26 -5.46 13.21 -27.80
CA PHE A 26 -5.28 12.84 -26.41
C PHE A 26 -5.41 11.31 -26.36
N GLN A 27 -4.28 10.61 -26.41
CA GLN A 27 -4.25 9.19 -26.11
C GLN A 27 -4.53 9.09 -24.62
N ALA A 28 -5.79 8.80 -24.27
CA ALA A 28 -6.15 8.47 -22.90
C ALA A 28 -5.29 7.27 -22.48
N THR A 29 -4.50 7.44 -21.42
CA THR A 29 -3.81 6.32 -20.79
C THR A 29 -4.86 5.28 -20.39
N PRO A 30 -4.65 4.00 -20.71
CA PRO A 30 -5.59 2.96 -20.30
C PRO A 30 -5.73 2.95 -18.77
N GLU A 31 -6.96 2.83 -18.29
CA GLU A 31 -7.27 2.69 -16.86
C GLU A 31 -6.52 1.47 -16.29
N PRO A 32 -5.88 1.61 -15.11
CA PRO A 32 -5.16 0.51 -14.50
C PRO A 32 -6.12 -0.63 -14.13
N THR A 33 -5.68 -1.88 -14.33
CA THR A 33 -6.45 -3.05 -13.89
C THR A 33 -6.59 -3.07 -12.37
N VAL A 34 -7.59 -3.79 -11.85
CA VAL A 34 -7.78 -3.99 -10.40
C VAL A 34 -6.49 -4.51 -9.74
N ARG A 35 -5.78 -5.45 -10.39
CA ARG A 35 -4.49 -5.92 -9.87
C ARG A 35 -3.41 -4.86 -9.85
N GLN A 36 -3.32 -4.01 -10.88
CA GLN A 36 -2.36 -2.90 -10.88
C GLN A 36 -2.65 -1.91 -9.73
N GLN A 37 -3.92 -1.60 -9.48
CA GLN A 37 -4.34 -0.74 -8.37
C GLN A 37 -4.04 -1.37 -7.00
N ILE A 38 -4.28 -2.68 -6.83
CA ILE A 38 -3.88 -3.43 -5.63
C ILE A 38 -2.37 -3.35 -5.41
N SER A 39 -1.58 -3.63 -6.45
CA SER A 39 -0.11 -3.63 -6.38
C SER A 39 0.44 -2.25 -6.01
N GLU A 40 -0.12 -1.20 -6.61
CA GLU A 40 0.26 0.18 -6.28
C GLU A 40 -0.07 0.54 -4.82
N THR A 41 -1.24 0.12 -4.33
CA THR A 41 -1.62 0.31 -2.91
C THR A 41 -0.66 -0.43 -1.97
N GLN A 42 -0.31 -1.69 -2.28
CA GLN A 42 0.68 -2.46 -1.51
C GLN A 42 2.06 -1.79 -1.51
N LYS A 43 2.48 -1.23 -2.65
CA LYS A 43 3.75 -0.51 -2.80
C LYS A 43 3.76 0.78 -1.98
N GLN A 44 2.67 1.55 -2.00
CA GLN A 44 2.52 2.74 -1.16
C GLN A 44 2.60 2.39 0.32
N PHE A 45 1.90 1.32 0.73
CA PHE A 45 1.94 0.82 2.09
C PHE A 45 3.36 0.41 2.52
N ALA A 46 4.03 -0.41 1.71
CA ALA A 46 5.40 -0.86 1.97
C ALA A 46 6.38 0.32 2.05
N ASN A 47 6.24 1.32 1.18
CA ASN A 47 7.06 2.53 1.22
C ASN A 47 6.86 3.31 2.50
N CYS A 48 5.61 3.50 2.95
CA CYS A 48 5.31 4.18 4.21
C CYS A 48 5.97 3.44 5.40
N ILE A 49 5.79 2.12 5.50
CA ILE A 49 6.42 1.31 6.56
C ILE A 49 7.95 1.36 6.48
N ASN A 50 8.55 1.38 5.29
CA ASN A 50 10.00 1.48 5.16
C ASN A 50 10.55 2.85 5.59
N GLN A 51 9.75 3.92 5.49
CA GLN A 51 10.13 5.23 6.01
C GLN A 51 10.10 5.26 7.54
N THR A 52 9.12 4.61 8.16
CA THR A 52 9.00 4.56 9.63
C THR A 52 10.08 3.69 10.28
N LYS A 53 10.59 2.67 9.58
CA LYS A 53 11.67 1.79 10.05
C LYS A 53 13.04 2.46 10.25
N LYS A 54 13.20 3.72 9.84
CA LYS A 54 14.49 4.43 9.91
C LYS A 54 14.78 5.05 11.28
N SER A 55 13.77 5.15 12.16
CA SER A 55 13.94 5.72 13.50
C SER A 55 14.74 4.77 14.41
N ASP A 56 15.33 5.32 15.47
CA ASP A 56 16.09 4.51 16.43
C ASP A 56 15.16 3.59 17.25
N GLU A 57 13.94 4.05 17.55
CA GLU A 57 12.91 3.25 18.21
C GLU A 57 12.48 2.07 17.35
N ALA A 58 12.39 2.27 16.02
CA ALA A 58 12.10 1.18 15.11
C ALA A 58 13.22 0.12 15.08
N LYS A 59 14.49 0.51 15.30
CA LYS A 59 15.59 -0.45 15.42
C LYS A 59 15.45 -1.29 16.68
N VAL A 60 15.13 -0.67 17.82
CA VAL A 60 14.85 -1.39 19.09
C VAL A 60 13.72 -2.38 18.89
N VAL A 61 12.57 -1.93 18.36
CA VAL A 61 11.41 -2.81 18.15
C VAL A 61 11.72 -3.97 17.21
N ASN A 62 12.43 -3.73 16.10
CA ASN A 62 12.75 -4.78 15.12
C ASN A 62 13.86 -5.74 15.58
N ASN A 63 14.73 -5.34 16.51
CA ASN A 63 15.83 -6.17 16.98
C ASN A 63 15.48 -6.93 18.27
N GLU A 64 14.66 -6.34 19.14
CA GLU A 64 14.47 -6.81 20.52
C GLU A 64 13.04 -7.29 20.78
N LEU A 65 12.04 -6.79 20.05
CA LEU A 65 10.63 -7.06 20.35
C LEU A 65 9.90 -7.90 19.30
N PHE A 66 10.11 -7.64 18.02
CA PHE A 66 9.34 -8.30 16.96
C PHE A 66 10.18 -8.70 15.77
N GLU A 67 9.95 -9.93 15.32
CA GLU A 67 10.48 -10.44 14.06
C GLU A 67 9.40 -10.50 12.98
N ILE A 68 9.75 -10.19 11.72
CA ILE A 68 8.83 -10.32 10.58
C ILE A 68 9.13 -11.59 9.79
N VAL A 69 10.40 -12.03 9.70
CA VAL A 69 10.77 -13.30 9.04
C VAL A 69 11.94 -13.96 9.79
N PRO A 70 11.77 -15.18 10.33
CA PRO A 70 12.82 -15.86 11.09
C PRO A 70 13.91 -16.35 10.13
N LYS A 71 15.01 -15.60 10.00
CA LYS A 71 16.16 -15.95 9.15
C LYS A 71 17.49 -16.12 9.93
N SER A 72 17.46 -16.19 11.27
CA SER A 72 18.69 -16.40 12.08
C SER A 72 18.41 -16.99 13.47
N ASP A 73 19.42 -17.64 14.07
CA ASP A 73 19.34 -18.33 15.37
C ASP A 73 18.96 -17.41 16.54
N HIS A 74 19.35 -16.14 16.50
CA HIS A 74 18.94 -15.13 17.48
C HIS A 74 17.41 -14.91 17.50
N LYS A 75 16.72 -15.23 16.41
CA LYS A 75 15.29 -14.95 16.21
C LYS A 75 14.38 -16.04 16.73
N MET A 76 14.88 -17.27 16.95
CA MET A 76 14.13 -18.31 17.66
C MET A 76 13.90 -17.91 19.13
N ASN A 77 14.87 -17.22 19.73
CA ASN A 77 14.77 -16.77 21.12
C ASN A 77 13.62 -15.77 21.34
N LEU A 78 13.32 -14.92 20.36
CA LEU A 78 12.19 -13.99 20.46
C LEU A 78 10.83 -14.68 20.45
N PHE A 79 10.72 -15.91 19.94
CA PHE A 79 9.50 -16.71 20.00
C PHE A 79 9.43 -17.58 21.25
N THR A 80 10.54 -17.83 21.95
CA THR A 80 10.58 -18.72 23.11
C THR A 80 10.83 -17.99 24.43
N THR A 81 11.16 -16.71 24.39
CA THR A 81 11.42 -15.90 25.58
C THR A 81 10.14 -15.66 26.38
N GLU A 82 10.24 -15.86 27.69
CA GLU A 82 9.19 -15.53 28.66
C GLU A 82 9.35 -14.12 29.24
N ASN A 83 10.35 -13.37 28.76
CA ASN A 83 10.61 -12.01 29.24
C ASN A 83 9.44 -11.09 28.88
N LYS A 84 9.07 -10.26 29.86
CA LYS A 84 8.20 -9.11 29.64
C LYS A 84 9.03 -7.93 29.15
N ILE A 85 8.36 -7.03 28.45
CA ILE A 85 8.90 -5.77 27.98
C ILE A 85 9.36 -4.87 29.15
N THR A 86 10.57 -4.32 29.03
CA THR A 86 11.16 -3.31 29.92
C THR A 86 10.52 -1.93 29.70
N ASP A 87 10.74 -0.98 30.62
CA ASP A 87 10.21 0.38 30.44
C ASP A 87 10.81 1.09 29.21
N GLU A 88 12.05 0.78 28.85
CA GLU A 88 12.72 1.36 27.68
C GLU A 88 12.13 0.82 26.38
N GLU A 89 12.01 -0.49 26.27
CA GLU A 89 11.35 -1.15 25.15
C GLU A 89 9.89 -0.70 25.01
N ALA A 90 9.16 -0.48 26.13
CA ALA A 90 7.78 0.01 26.09
C ALA A 90 7.67 1.43 25.52
N ARG A 91 8.63 2.31 25.84
CA ARG A 91 8.72 3.64 25.22
C ARG A 91 9.02 3.55 23.73
N ALA A 92 9.97 2.69 23.34
CA ALA A 92 10.32 2.46 21.94
C ALA A 92 9.13 1.91 21.15
N LEU A 93 8.41 0.92 21.70
CA LEU A 93 7.21 0.35 21.09
C LEU A 93 6.13 1.42 20.91
N THR A 94 5.86 2.23 21.94
CA THR A 94 4.86 3.30 21.85
C THR A 94 5.17 4.29 20.73
N ALA A 95 6.44 4.73 20.62
CA ALA A 95 6.89 5.64 19.56
C ALA A 95 6.82 5.00 18.16
N TYR A 96 7.18 3.72 18.06
CA TYR A 96 7.05 2.95 16.82
C TYR A 96 5.60 2.80 16.37
N LEU A 97 4.67 2.54 17.29
CA LEU A 97 3.24 2.43 16.98
C LEU A 97 2.67 3.76 16.47
N ALA A 98 3.00 4.88 17.12
CA ALA A 98 2.63 6.21 16.64
C ALA A 98 3.15 6.47 15.21
N SER A 99 4.35 5.99 14.89
CA SER A 99 4.95 6.12 13.56
C SER A 99 4.28 5.23 12.52
N THR A 100 3.97 3.98 12.86
CA THR A 100 3.42 3.01 11.90
C THR A 100 1.91 3.14 11.70
N ASN A 101 1.17 3.66 12.69
CA ASN A 101 -0.27 3.86 12.58
C ASN A 101 -0.66 4.84 11.48
N GLN A 102 0.22 5.78 11.14
CA GLN A 102 0.05 6.73 10.03
C GLN A 102 -0.15 6.01 8.69
N CYS A 103 0.52 4.86 8.50
CA CYS A 103 0.48 4.11 7.25
C CYS A 103 -0.83 3.33 7.06
N ARG A 104 -1.60 3.11 8.13
CA ARG A 104 -2.80 2.25 8.08
C ARG A 104 -3.90 2.82 7.20
N ALA A 105 -4.00 4.15 7.09
CA ALA A 105 -4.97 4.81 6.24
C ALA A 105 -4.85 4.37 4.76
N ILE A 106 -3.65 3.99 4.31
CA ILE A 106 -3.41 3.51 2.93
C ILE A 106 -4.23 2.25 2.63
N SER A 107 -4.54 1.41 3.62
CA SER A 107 -5.38 0.21 3.41
C SER A 107 -6.80 0.56 2.93
N SER A 108 -7.30 1.76 3.19
CA SER A 108 -8.60 2.21 2.66
C SER A 108 -8.58 2.48 1.16
N HIS A 109 -7.40 2.55 0.53
CA HIS A 109 -7.24 2.78 -0.91
C HIS A 109 -7.29 1.50 -1.73
N PHE A 110 -7.39 0.32 -1.09
CA PHE A 110 -7.58 -0.92 -1.85
C PHE A 110 -8.87 -0.83 -2.68
N PRO A 111 -8.82 -1.14 -3.98
CA PRO A 111 -9.99 -1.02 -4.87
C PRO A 111 -11.07 -2.07 -4.58
N VAL A 112 -10.75 -3.04 -3.71
CA VAL A 112 -11.61 -4.15 -3.33
C VAL A 112 -11.88 -4.07 -1.82
N PRO A 113 -13.13 -3.83 -1.40
CA PRO A 113 -13.48 -3.65 0.01
C PRO A 113 -13.10 -4.83 0.91
N GLU A 114 -13.21 -6.07 0.41
CA GLU A 114 -12.85 -7.27 1.19
C GLU A 114 -11.33 -7.35 1.44
N LEU A 115 -10.51 -6.96 0.46
CA LEU A 115 -9.06 -6.88 0.62
C LEU A 115 -8.66 -5.78 1.62
N ALA A 116 -9.35 -4.64 1.60
CA ALA A 116 -9.21 -3.60 2.63
C ALA A 116 -9.58 -4.16 4.02
N GLY A 117 -10.69 -4.90 4.12
CA GLY A 117 -11.18 -5.51 5.34
C GLY A 117 -10.19 -6.52 5.95
N ILE A 118 -9.54 -7.35 5.14
CA ILE A 118 -8.50 -8.28 5.60
C ILE A 118 -7.35 -7.52 6.27
N TYR A 119 -6.87 -6.43 5.66
CA TYR A 119 -5.80 -5.60 6.21
C TYR A 119 -6.22 -4.92 7.52
N GLN A 120 -7.41 -4.32 7.54
CA GLN A 120 -7.91 -3.59 8.71
C GLN A 120 -8.12 -4.54 9.90
N ASN A 121 -8.68 -5.73 9.65
CA ASN A 121 -8.88 -6.75 10.67
C ASN A 121 -7.54 -7.28 11.22
N PHE A 122 -6.55 -7.50 10.36
CA PHE A 122 -5.19 -7.87 10.80
C PHE A 122 -4.62 -6.83 11.75
N TYR A 123 -4.64 -5.55 11.38
CA TYR A 123 -4.08 -4.49 12.23
C TYR A 123 -4.85 -4.28 13.53
N SER A 124 -6.18 -4.40 13.50
CA SER A 124 -6.99 -4.33 14.72
C SER A 124 -6.64 -5.45 15.72
N GLN A 125 -6.34 -6.66 15.24
CA GLN A 125 -5.95 -7.75 16.13
C GLN A 125 -4.50 -7.60 16.62
N VAL A 126 -3.61 -7.11 15.76
CA VAL A 126 -2.23 -6.78 16.14
C VAL A 126 -2.18 -5.67 17.19
N ASP A 127 -3.11 -4.72 17.19
CA ASP A 127 -3.23 -3.71 18.26
C ASP A 127 -3.46 -4.34 19.63
N VAL A 128 -4.29 -5.37 19.70
CA VAL A 128 -4.55 -6.10 20.95
C VAL A 128 -3.28 -6.80 21.43
N VAL A 129 -2.47 -7.38 20.52
CA VAL A 129 -1.16 -7.95 20.86
C VAL A 129 -0.24 -6.88 21.44
N TYR A 130 -0.18 -5.71 20.82
CA TYR A 130 0.65 -4.61 21.31
C TYR A 130 0.18 -4.07 22.66
N GLU A 131 -1.12 -3.94 22.88
CA GLU A 131 -1.68 -3.52 24.17
C GLU A 131 -1.37 -4.54 25.27
N ASN A 132 -1.57 -5.83 24.99
CA ASN A 132 -1.23 -6.90 25.93
C ASN A 132 0.27 -6.93 26.24
N LEU A 133 1.13 -6.66 25.26
CA LEU A 133 2.57 -6.58 25.47
C LEU A 133 2.92 -5.36 26.32
N LEU A 134 2.45 -4.16 25.97
CA LEU A 134 2.70 -2.91 26.70
C LEU A 134 2.21 -2.97 28.15
N SER A 135 1.08 -3.63 28.41
CA SER A 135 0.56 -3.88 29.76
C SER A 135 1.27 -5.03 30.49
N ARG A 136 2.26 -5.68 29.86
CA ARG A 136 3.02 -6.84 30.36
C ARG A 136 2.16 -8.06 30.64
N LYS A 137 0.95 -8.12 30.10
CA LYS A 137 0.06 -9.28 30.21
C LYS A 137 0.66 -10.49 29.51
N ILE A 138 1.26 -10.30 28.33
CA ILE A 138 1.94 -11.35 27.57
C ILE A 138 3.46 -11.11 27.50
N SER A 139 4.24 -12.17 27.30
CA SER A 139 5.68 -12.11 27.05
C SER A 139 5.99 -11.67 25.63
N ILE A 140 7.26 -11.33 25.37
CA ILE A 140 7.74 -11.07 24.01
C ILE A 140 7.56 -12.32 23.12
N GLY A 141 7.78 -13.52 23.68
CA GLY A 141 7.53 -14.80 23.01
C GLY A 141 6.09 -15.00 22.58
N GLU A 142 5.16 -14.82 23.51
CA GLU A 142 3.72 -14.90 23.25
C GLU A 142 3.30 -13.88 22.18
N ALA A 143 3.76 -12.62 22.29
CA ALA A 143 3.46 -11.57 21.32
C ALA A 143 3.96 -11.89 19.89
N ASN A 144 5.14 -12.49 19.76
CA ASN A 144 5.66 -12.91 18.44
C ASN A 144 4.86 -14.07 17.84
N LYS A 145 4.48 -15.07 18.65
CA LYS A 145 3.62 -16.18 18.19
C LYS A 145 2.27 -15.70 17.70
N GLU A 146 1.57 -14.91 18.53
CA GLU A 146 0.24 -14.38 18.19
C GLU A 146 0.31 -13.52 16.91
N LYS A 147 1.26 -12.59 16.83
CA LYS A 147 1.43 -11.74 15.64
C LYS A 147 1.76 -12.56 14.39
N TYR A 148 2.57 -13.60 14.50
CA TYR A 148 2.87 -14.51 13.40
C TYR A 148 1.62 -15.25 12.92
N GLU A 149 0.83 -15.81 13.83
CA GLU A 149 -0.42 -16.49 13.50
C GLU A 149 -1.40 -15.54 12.78
N LEU A 150 -1.56 -14.32 13.29
CA LEU A 150 -2.38 -13.28 12.66
C LEU A 150 -1.92 -12.97 11.22
N MET A 151 -0.61 -12.88 10.99
CA MET A 151 -0.04 -12.64 9.67
C MET A 151 -0.34 -13.79 8.71
N GLN A 152 -0.18 -15.04 9.16
CA GLN A 152 -0.48 -16.24 8.37
C GLN A 152 -1.98 -16.31 8.03
N THR A 153 -2.86 -16.00 8.98
CA THR A 153 -4.30 -15.95 8.75
C THR A 153 -4.66 -14.89 7.71
N ALA A 154 -4.15 -13.67 7.83
CA ALA A 154 -4.42 -12.59 6.88
C ALA A 154 -3.91 -12.94 5.47
N GLN A 155 -2.71 -13.51 5.37
CA GLN A 155 -2.15 -13.96 4.09
C GLN A 155 -3.00 -15.06 3.45
N SER A 156 -3.45 -16.04 4.24
CA SER A 156 -4.33 -17.10 3.75
C SER A 156 -5.66 -16.55 3.23
N GLN A 157 -6.29 -15.63 3.98
CA GLN A 157 -7.53 -14.95 3.56
C GLN A 157 -7.33 -14.17 2.25
N TRP A 158 -6.22 -13.46 2.13
CA TRP A 158 -5.87 -12.69 0.93
C TRP A 158 -5.75 -13.59 -0.30
N ILE A 159 -4.93 -14.64 -0.22
CA ILE A 159 -4.70 -15.59 -1.32
C ILE A 159 -6.00 -16.28 -1.72
N ASN A 160 -6.81 -16.69 -0.74
CA ASN A 160 -8.11 -17.31 -1.00
C ASN A 160 -9.04 -16.36 -1.76
N TYR A 161 -9.08 -15.09 -1.37
CA TYR A 161 -9.90 -14.08 -2.05
C TYR A 161 -9.46 -13.90 -3.51
N GLU A 162 -8.16 -13.66 -3.75
CA GLU A 162 -7.63 -13.46 -5.11
C GLU A 162 -7.89 -14.67 -6.01
N SER A 163 -7.67 -15.88 -5.48
CA SER A 163 -7.91 -17.14 -6.21
C SER A 163 -9.39 -17.31 -6.58
N THR A 164 -10.30 -17.11 -5.62
CA THR A 164 -11.75 -17.27 -5.83
C THR A 164 -12.30 -16.29 -6.87
N HIS A 165 -11.78 -15.08 -6.89
CA HIS A 165 -12.25 -13.99 -7.77
C HIS A 165 -11.41 -13.82 -9.04
N LYS A 166 -10.40 -14.66 -9.26
CA LYS A 166 -9.49 -14.62 -10.42
C LYS A 166 -8.86 -13.24 -10.63
N ILE A 167 -8.47 -12.61 -9.51
CA ILE A 167 -7.65 -11.39 -9.54
C ILE A 167 -6.25 -11.85 -9.95
N ASN A 168 -5.96 -11.77 -11.25
CA ASN A 168 -4.73 -12.26 -11.89
C ASN A 168 -3.87 -11.13 -12.40
#